data_AF-U7QNI4-F1
#
_entry.id   AF-U7QNI4-F1
#
_cell.length_a   1.000
_cell.length_b   1.000
_cell.length_c   1.000
_cell.angle_alpha   90.00
_cell.angle_beta   90.00
_cell.angle_gamma   90.00
#
_symmetry.space_group_name_H-M   'P 1'
#
loop_
_entity.id
_entity.type
_entity.pdbx_description
1 polymer ?
#
loop_
_entity_poly.entity_id
_entity_poly.type
_entity_poly.pdbx_seq_one_letter_code
_entity_poly.pdbx_strand_id
1 'polypeptide(L)'
;MRNWESLKQRYLQDDLPIRLGNLASNLARIKSQSLFEVNYGLVENLLIESKFFIEWTAAEAEVEIAAELVQLQIQLSQWESRLSQLWTDIDERQKLSEASGLWSDKVLDWSGLLA
;
A
#
# COMPACT_ATOMS: atom_id res chain seq x y z
N MET A 1 7.36 -10.96 15.64
CA MET A 1 7.50 -9.62 15.03
C MET A 1 8.16 -9.78 13.68
N ARG A 2 7.65 -9.11 12.64
CA ARG A 2 8.27 -9.11 11.32
C ARG A 2 9.66 -8.47 11.39
N ASN A 3 10.64 -9.04 10.69
CA ASN A 3 11.96 -8.43 10.58
C ASN A 3 11.94 -7.36 9.48
N TRP A 4 11.68 -6.11 9.89
CA TRP A 4 11.60 -4.96 8.99
C TRP A 4 12.94 -4.62 8.34
N GLU A 5 14.05 -4.82 9.05
CA GLU A 5 15.39 -4.56 8.53
C GLU A 5 15.72 -5.48 7.35
N SER A 6 15.49 -6.79 7.50
CA SER A 6 15.70 -7.74 6.41
C SER A 6 14.75 -7.51 5.23
N LEU A 7 13.52 -7.04 5.49
CA LEU A 7 12.61 -6.65 4.41
C LEU A 7 13.15 -5.44 3.64
N LYS A 8 13.57 -4.39 4.35
CA LYS A 8 14.14 -3.17 3.77
C LYS A 8 15.35 -3.47 2.90
N GLN A 9 16.28 -4.28 3.41
CA GLN A 9 17.49 -4.65 2.68
C GLN A 9 17.18 -5.37 1.36
N ARG A 10 16.21 -6.29 1.35
CA ARG A 10 15.78 -6.96 0.12
C ARG A 10 15.06 -5.99 -0.82
N TYR A 11 14.13 -5.20 -0.29
CA TYR A 11 13.32 -4.28 -1.08
C TYR A 11 14.16 -3.21 -1.80
N LEU A 12 15.21 -2.70 -1.15
CA LEU A 12 16.13 -1.72 -1.74
C LEU A 12 17.11 -2.30 -2.78
N GLN A 13 17.13 -3.62 -2.99
CA GLN A 13 17.86 -4.23 -4.10
C GLN A 13 17.09 -4.17 -5.43
N ASP A 14 15.78 -3.95 -5.36
CA ASP A 14 14.91 -3.86 -6.53
C ASP A 14 14.97 -2.46 -7.16
N ASP A 15 14.98 -2.40 -8.49
CA ASP A 15 14.87 -1.14 -9.22
C ASP A 15 13.54 -0.45 -8.94
N LEU A 16 13.49 0.88 -9.16
CA LEU A 16 12.31 1.70 -8.88
C LEU A 16 10.99 1.15 -9.48
N PRO A 17 10.94 0.71 -10.76
CA PRO A 17 9.77 0.03 -11.32
C PRO A 17 9.26 -1.14 -10.47
N ILE A 18 10.17 -2.02 -10.03
CA ILE A 18 9.81 -3.23 -9.27
C ILE A 18 9.31 -2.84 -7.87
N ARG A 19 9.96 -1.86 -7.22
CA ARG A 19 9.51 -1.31 -5.93
C ARG A 19 8.09 -0.74 -6.00
N LEU A 20 7.80 0.09 -7.01
CA LEU A 20 6.45 0.60 -7.25
C LEU A 20 5.46 -0.54 -7.53
N GLY A 21 5.84 -1.54 -8.34
CA GLY A 21 5.01 -2.73 -8.57
C GLY A 21 4.70 -3.53 -7.30
N ASN A 22 5.68 -3.65 -6.38
CA ASN A 22 5.49 -4.29 -5.08
C ASN A 22 4.51 -3.50 -4.18
N LEU A 23 4.60 -2.17 -4.18
CA LEU A 23 3.62 -1.30 -3.51
C LEU A 23 2.22 -1.46 -4.12
N ALA A 24 2.10 -1.44 -5.45
CA ALA A 24 0.84 -1.68 -6.15
C ALA A 24 0.23 -3.05 -5.80
N SER A 25 1.06 -4.09 -5.69
CA SER A 25 0.64 -5.44 -5.27
C SER A 25 0.08 -5.45 -3.85
N ASN A 26 0.69 -4.74 -2.90
CA ASN A 26 0.13 -4.63 -1.55
C ASN A 26 -1.23 -3.92 -1.55
N LEU A 27 -1.42 -2.88 -2.35
CA LEU A 27 -2.69 -2.17 -2.48
C LEU A 27 -3.77 -3.07 -3.12
N ALA A 28 -3.42 -3.86 -4.14
CA ALA A 28 -4.32 -4.86 -4.72
C ALA A 28 -4.72 -5.94 -3.70
N ARG A 29 -3.78 -6.33 -2.82
CA ARG A 29 -4.07 -7.24 -1.72
C ARG A 29 -5.01 -6.58 -0.70
N ILE A 30 -4.81 -5.33 -0.31
CA ILE A 30 -5.76 -4.61 0.57
C ILE A 30 -7.16 -4.57 -0.06
N LYS A 31 -7.26 -4.26 -1.37
CA LYS A 31 -8.52 -4.31 -2.13
C LYS A 31 -9.22 -5.66 -1.97
N SER A 32 -8.54 -6.76 -2.31
CA SER A 32 -9.17 -8.09 -2.27
C SER A 32 -9.45 -8.59 -0.85
N GLN A 33 -8.56 -8.31 0.10
CA GLN A 33 -8.62 -8.91 1.44
C GLN A 33 -9.54 -8.17 2.41
N SER A 34 -9.77 -6.88 2.19
CA SER A 34 -10.64 -6.05 3.06
C SER A 34 -12.09 -6.53 3.13
N LEU A 35 -12.58 -7.21 2.09
CA LEU A 35 -13.97 -7.72 2.08
C LEU A 35 -14.16 -8.94 3.00
N PHE A 36 -13.09 -9.62 3.41
CA PHE A 36 -13.15 -10.80 4.26
C PHE A 36 -12.91 -10.43 5.73
N GLU A 37 -13.93 -10.60 6.59
CA GLU A 37 -13.88 -10.17 7.99
C GLU A 37 -12.75 -10.83 8.80
N VAL A 38 -12.37 -12.06 8.44
CA VAL A 38 -11.28 -12.78 9.14
C VAL A 38 -9.89 -12.16 8.90
N ASN A 39 -9.75 -11.25 7.92
CA ASN A 39 -8.46 -10.74 7.45
C ASN A 39 -8.03 -9.40 8.07
N TYR A 40 -8.60 -9.00 9.21
CA TYR A 40 -8.24 -7.76 9.91
C TYR A 40 -6.72 -7.58 10.03
N GLY A 41 -6.04 -8.56 10.64
CA GLY A 41 -4.61 -8.49 10.90
C GLY A 41 -3.76 -8.55 9.62
N LEU A 42 -4.26 -9.18 8.55
CA LEU A 42 -3.57 -9.16 7.26
C LEU A 42 -3.61 -7.76 6.64
N VAL A 43 -4.79 -7.14 6.61
CA VAL A 43 -4.95 -5.78 6.07
C VAL A 43 -4.15 -4.76 6.89
N GLU A 44 -4.16 -4.88 8.23
CA GLU A 44 -3.33 -4.04 9.10
C GLU A 44 -1.85 -4.12 8.74
N ASN A 45 -1.31 -5.34 8.59
CA ASN A 45 0.09 -5.53 8.20
C ASN A 45 0.41 -4.99 6.80
N LEU A 46 -0.52 -5.09 5.85
CA LEU A 46 -0.35 -4.55 4.50
C LEU A 46 -0.34 -3.02 4.49
N LEU A 47 -1.18 -2.37 5.30
CA LEU A 47 -1.18 -0.91 5.46
C LEU A 47 0.17 -0.42 6.02
N ILE A 48 0.66 -1.08 7.08
CA ILE A 48 1.96 -0.77 7.68
C ILE A 48 3.10 -0.97 6.67
N GLU A 49 3.14 -2.12 6.00
CA GLU A 49 4.16 -2.42 5.00
C GLU A 49 4.16 -1.43 3.84
N SER A 50 2.98 -1.05 3.34
CA SER A 50 2.85 -0.10 2.23
C SER A 50 3.41 1.28 2.58
N LYS A 51 3.23 1.76 3.81
CA LYS A 51 3.86 3.01 4.26
C LYS A 51 5.38 2.93 4.26
N PHE A 52 5.95 1.83 4.75
CA PHE A 52 7.41 1.63 4.69
C PHE A 52 7.92 1.58 3.24
N PHE A 53 7.20 0.91 2.35
CA PHE A 53 7.55 0.88 0.93
C PHE A 53 7.58 2.29 0.34
N ILE A 54 6.61 3.14 0.67
CA ILE A 54 6.61 4.54 0.25
C ILE A 54 7.84 5.28 0.79
N GLU A 55 8.13 5.19 2.10
CA GLU A 55 9.30 5.83 2.72
C GLU A 55 10.62 5.42 2.04
N TRP A 56 10.72 4.17 1.59
CA TRP A 56 11.93 3.63 0.95
C TRP A 56 11.98 3.84 -0.57
N THR A 57 10.91 4.37 -1.18
CA THR A 57 10.80 4.52 -2.64
C THR A 57 10.74 6.00 -3.05
N ALA A 58 10.05 6.83 -2.28
CA ALA A 58 9.70 8.20 -2.69
C ALA A 58 10.91 9.10 -2.98
N ALA A 59 12.05 8.87 -2.31
CA ALA A 59 13.26 9.68 -2.51
C ALA A 59 13.92 9.49 -3.89
N GLU A 60 13.63 8.39 -4.58
CA GLU A 60 14.20 8.06 -5.89
C GLU A 60 13.20 8.23 -7.03
N ALA A 61 11.93 8.52 -6.71
CA ALA A 61 10.89 8.79 -7.70
C ALA A 61 10.98 10.22 -8.25
N GLU A 62 10.40 10.44 -9.43
CA GLU A 62 10.17 11.78 -9.96
C GLU A 62 9.33 12.61 -8.98
N VAL A 63 9.54 13.94 -8.95
CA VAL A 63 8.97 14.79 -7.90
C VAL A 63 7.44 14.75 -7.86
N GLU A 64 6.80 14.62 -9.03
CA GLU A 64 5.36 14.48 -9.17
C GLU A 64 4.86 13.15 -8.57
N ILE A 65 5.58 12.05 -8.83
CA ILE A 65 5.26 10.73 -8.27
C ILE A 65 5.51 10.74 -6.76
N ALA A 66 6.62 11.31 -6.30
CA ALA A 66 6.95 11.42 -4.89
C ALA A 66 5.87 12.19 -4.10
N ALA A 67 5.35 13.29 -4.65
CA ALA A 67 4.27 14.06 -4.04
C ALA A 67 2.97 13.24 -3.91
N GLU A 68 2.65 12.44 -4.92
CA GLU A 68 1.49 11.56 -4.90
C GLU A 68 1.65 10.38 -3.93
N LEU A 69 2.85 9.81 -3.84
CA LEU A 69 3.18 8.80 -2.84
C LEU A 69 2.99 9.33 -1.40
N VAL A 70 3.28 10.61 -1.15
CA VAL A 70 2.98 11.24 0.14
C VAL A 70 1.47 11.30 0.40
N GLN A 71 0.65 11.63 -0.61
CA GLN A 71 -0.82 11.60 -0.47
C GLN A 71 -1.31 10.20 -0.13
N LEU A 72 -0.79 9.18 -0.82
CA LEU A 72 -1.09 7.79 -0.51
C LEU A 72 -0.67 7.43 0.93
N GLN A 73 0.51 7.83 1.39
CA GLN A 73 0.97 7.56 2.77
C GLN A 73 0.05 8.19 3.82
N ILE A 74 -0.44 9.40 3.58
CA ILE A 74 -1.44 10.06 4.46
C ILE A 74 -2.71 9.20 4.52
N GLN A 75 -3.23 8.77 3.37
CA GLN A 75 -4.45 7.97 3.32
C GLN A 75 -4.29 6.59 3.98
N LEU A 76 -3.16 5.91 3.76
CA LEU A 76 -2.83 4.65 4.45
C LEU A 76 -2.76 4.82 5.96
N SER A 77 -2.16 5.92 6.43
CA SER A 77 -2.08 6.23 7.87
C SER A 77 -3.44 6.52 8.48
N GLN A 78 -4.30 7.24 7.75
CA GLN A 78 -5.68 7.46 8.15
C GLN A 78 -6.41 6.13 8.29
N TRP A 79 -6.38 5.26 7.26
CA TRP A 79 -7.02 3.94 7.31
C TRP A 79 -6.52 3.06 8.45
N GLU A 80 -5.21 2.98 8.65
CA GLU A 80 -4.61 2.22 9.76
C GLU A 80 -5.11 2.73 11.13
N SER A 81 -5.08 4.05 11.36
CA SER A 81 -5.53 4.64 12.63
C SER A 81 -7.00 4.35 12.98
N ARG A 82 -7.82 4.13 11.95
CA ARG A 82 -9.26 3.86 12.09
C ARG A 82 -9.67 2.44 11.74
N LEU A 83 -8.71 1.53 11.57
CA LEU A 83 -8.96 0.23 10.97
C LEU A 83 -9.97 -0.58 11.78
N SER A 84 -9.89 -0.51 13.12
CA SER A 84 -10.84 -1.17 14.01
C SER A 84 -12.28 -0.69 13.81
N GLN A 85 -12.52 0.59 13.50
CA GLN A 85 -13.86 1.10 13.18
C GLN A 85 -14.28 0.76 11.76
N LEU A 86 -13.36 0.76 10.79
CA LEU A 86 -13.66 0.28 9.43
C LEU A 86 -14.15 -1.17 9.49
N TRP A 87 -13.60 -1.99 10.38
CA TRP A 87 -13.88 -3.41 10.44
C TRP A 87 -15.26 -3.78 10.99
N THR A 88 -15.96 -2.84 11.64
CA THR A 88 -17.32 -3.06 12.14
C THR A 88 -18.41 -2.89 11.08
N ASP A 89 -18.06 -2.38 9.89
CA ASP A 89 -19.01 -2.02 8.84
C ASP A 89 -18.52 -2.49 7.46
N ILE A 90 -19.32 -3.31 6.76
CA ILE A 90 -18.97 -3.81 5.43
C ILE A 90 -18.90 -2.69 4.39
N ASP A 91 -19.73 -1.66 4.49
CA ASP A 91 -19.74 -0.56 3.52
C ASP A 91 -18.45 0.27 3.64
N GLU A 92 -17.95 0.46 4.86
CA GLU A 92 -16.65 1.10 5.10
C GLU A 92 -15.48 0.25 4.58
N ARG A 93 -15.55 -1.09 4.73
CA ARG A 93 -14.55 -1.99 4.14
C ARG A 93 -14.62 -1.98 2.61
N GLN A 94 -15.79 -1.82 2.02
CA GLN A 94 -15.95 -1.68 0.58
C GLN A 94 -15.32 -0.38 0.06
N LYS A 95 -15.51 0.75 0.76
CA LYS A 95 -14.83 2.02 0.42
C LYS A 95 -13.31 1.89 0.50
N LEU A 96 -12.77 1.22 1.53
CA LEU A 96 -11.35 0.91 1.64
C LEU A 96 -10.88 0.06 0.45
N SER A 97 -11.67 -0.95 0.07
CA SER A 97 -11.36 -1.86 -1.04
C SER A 97 -11.25 -1.10 -2.36
N GLU A 98 -12.27 -0.31 -2.70
CA GLU A 98 -12.35 0.47 -3.93
C GLU A 98 -11.21 1.49 -4.02
N ALA A 99 -10.98 2.27 -2.97
CA ALA A 99 -9.91 3.25 -2.93
C ALA A 99 -8.52 2.62 -3.03
N SER A 100 -8.29 1.47 -2.38
CA SER A 100 -7.03 0.72 -2.50
C SER A 100 -6.82 0.20 -3.93
N GLY A 101 -7.90 -0.17 -4.63
CA GLY A 101 -7.85 -0.54 -6.04
C GLY A 101 -7.41 0.61 -6.94
N LEU A 102 -8.00 1.79 -6.78
CA LEU A 102 -7.63 2.98 -7.55
C LEU A 102 -6.15 3.35 -7.36
N TRP A 103 -5.65 3.27 -6.12
CA TRP A 103 -4.23 3.48 -5.87
C TRP A 103 -3.34 2.39 -6.43
N SER A 104 -3.78 1.13 -6.37
CA SER A 104 -3.03 0.02 -6.96
C SER A 104 -2.83 0.24 -8.46
N ASP A 105 -3.90 0.59 -9.18
CA ASP A 105 -3.84 0.84 -10.62
C ASP A 105 -2.93 2.03 -10.94
N LYS A 106 -3.06 3.14 -10.19
CA LYS A 106 -2.24 4.34 -10.35
C LYS A 106 -0.75 4.10 -10.08
N VAL A 107 -0.41 3.39 -9.01
CA VAL A 107 0.98 3.05 -8.68
C VAL A 107 1.58 2.06 -9.67
N LEU A 108 0.76 1.13 -10.17
CA LEU A 108 1.19 0.18 -11.19
C LEU A 108 1.47 0.88 -12.52
N ASP A 109 0.67 1.87 -12.91
CA ASP A 109 0.94 2.69 -14.09
C ASP A 109 2.30 3.40 -13.99
N TRP A 110 2.60 4.04 -12.86
CA TRP A 110 3.91 4.67 -12.61
C TRP A 110 5.09 3.71 -12.63
N SER A 111 4.85 2.43 -12.31
CA SER A 111 5.91 1.43 -12.37
C SER A 111 6.38 1.15 -13.81
N GLY A 112 5.54 1.45 -14.82
CA GLY A 112 5.82 1.10 -16.21
C GLY A 112 5.80 -0.40 -16.52
N LEU A 113 5.29 -1.23 -15.59
CA LEU A 113 5.23 -2.70 -15.74
C LEU A 113 3.99 -3.19 -16.53
N LEU A 114 3.05 -2.31 -16.85
CA LEU A 114 1.93 -2.58 -17.75
C LEU A 114 2.42 -2.49 -19.21
N ALA A 115 2.99 -3.58 -19.71
CA ALA A 115 3.37 -3.73 -21.12
C ALA A 115 2.19 -4.19 -21.98
#